data_AF-X1IKG5-F1
#
_entry.id   AF-X1IKG5-F1
#
_cell.length_a   1.000
_cell.length_b   1.000
_cell.length_c   1.000
_cell.angle_alpha   90.00
_cell.angle_beta   90.00
_cell.angle_gamma   90.00
#
_symmetry.space_group_name_H-M   'P 1'
#
loop_
_entity.id
_entity.type
_entity.pdbx_description
1 polymer ?
#
loop_
_entity_poly.entity_id
_entity_poly.type
_entity_poly.pdbx_seq_one_letter_code
_entity_poly.pdbx_strand_id
1 'polypeptide(L)'
;MTVAIPMIGRDRIMGTLVVSRISSVSFPEEHMHILSLLADQIAIALEKNQLLDQLKLAHLNLQRWSEELEERVRQKTQDVRRIHERLLETEKLEGR
;
A
#
# COMPACT_ATOMS: atom_id res chain seq x y z
N MET A 1 33.70 2.28 -20.57
CA MET A 1 32.57 1.45 -21.04
C MET A 1 31.42 1.51 -20.04
N THR A 2 30.18 1.47 -20.51
CA THR A 2 28.97 1.44 -19.67
C THR A 2 28.09 0.27 -20.09
N VAL A 3 27.52 -0.42 -19.12
CA VAL A 3 26.49 -1.44 -19.33
C VAL A 3 25.22 -1.05 -18.58
N ALA A 4 24.09 -1.36 -19.18
CA ALA A 4 22.77 -1.12 -18.63
C ALA A 4 22.03 -2.45 -18.61
N ILE A 5 21.64 -2.88 -17.42
CA ILE A 5 21.02 -4.18 -17.19
C ILE A 5 19.61 -3.93 -16.67
N PRO A 6 18.56 -4.42 -17.37
CA PRO A 6 17.20 -4.22 -16.92
C PRO A 6 16.97 -4.98 -15.61
N MET A 7 16.29 -4.32 -14.67
CA MET A 7 15.80 -4.95 -13.44
C MET A 7 14.36 -5.39 -13.71
N ILE A 8 14.11 -6.69 -13.83
CA ILE A 8 12.81 -7.24 -14.21
C ILE A 8 12.16 -7.92 -13.00
N GLY A 9 10.94 -7.53 -12.66
CA GLY A 9 10.13 -8.16 -11.62
C GLY A 9 8.72 -8.39 -12.14
N ARG A 10 8.11 -9.56 -11.90
CA ARG A 10 6.79 -9.97 -12.46
C ARG A 10 6.60 -9.58 -13.93
N ASP A 11 7.54 -9.98 -14.78
CA ASP A 11 7.53 -9.75 -16.24
C ASP A 11 7.44 -8.28 -16.68
N ARG A 12 7.76 -7.32 -15.78
CA ARG A 12 7.86 -5.89 -16.11
C ARG A 12 9.22 -5.32 -15.75
N ILE A 13 9.67 -4.35 -16.54
CA ILE A 13 10.87 -3.57 -16.24
C ILE A 13 10.55 -2.65 -15.06
N MET A 14 11.24 -2.87 -13.95
CA MET A 14 11.15 -2.05 -12.73
C MET A 14 12.15 -0.91 -12.71
N GLY A 15 13.23 -1.02 -13.50
CA GLY A 15 14.26 -0.01 -13.67
C GLY A 15 15.48 -0.57 -14.38
N THR A 16 16.61 0.13 -14.27
CA THR A 16 17.88 -0.26 -14.90
C THR A 16 19.04 -0.11 -13.93
N LEU A 17 19.84 -1.16 -13.79
CA LEU A 17 21.14 -1.10 -13.13
C LEU A 17 22.18 -0.63 -14.15
N VAL A 18 22.79 0.53 -13.90
CA VAL A 18 23.82 1.11 -14.77
C VAL A 18 25.18 0.98 -14.10
N VAL A 19 26.12 0.33 -14.79
CA VAL A 19 27.50 0.18 -14.32
C VAL A 19 28.45 0.77 -15.35
N SER A 20 29.29 1.71 -14.90
CA SER A 20 30.25 2.41 -15.74
C SER A 20 31.66 2.21 -15.22
N ARG A 21 32.61 2.00 -16.14
CA ARG A 21 34.04 1.87 -15.84
C ARG A 21 34.86 2.76 -16.78
N ILE A 22 35.85 3.45 -16.22
CA ILE A 22 36.86 4.20 -16.98
C ILE A 22 37.97 3.22 -17.40
N SER A 23 37.67 2.40 -18.40
CA SER A 23 38.59 1.45 -19.03
C SER A 23 38.08 1.15 -20.44
N SER A 24 39.02 0.79 -21.32
CA SER A 24 38.77 0.28 -22.68
C SER A 24 38.45 -1.21 -22.71
N VAL A 25 38.67 -1.93 -21.61
CA VAL A 25 38.38 -3.37 -21.50
C VAL A 25 36.89 -3.60 -21.35
N SER A 26 36.35 -4.54 -22.14
CA SER A 26 34.94 -4.91 -22.06
C SER A 26 34.60 -5.66 -20.77
N PHE A 27 33.35 -5.59 -20.33
CA PHE A 27 32.90 -6.41 -19.20
C PHE A 27 33.01 -7.89 -19.58
N PRO A 28 33.75 -8.71 -18.81
CA PRO A 28 33.78 -10.15 -19.00
C PRO A 28 32.37 -10.75 -18.85
N GLU A 29 32.11 -11.86 -19.53
CA GLU A 29 30.82 -12.56 -19.47
C GLU A 29 30.43 -12.94 -18.03
N GLU A 30 31.40 -13.41 -17.23
CA GLU A 30 31.21 -13.72 -15.81
C GLU A 30 30.71 -12.50 -15.02
N HIS A 31 31.26 -11.31 -15.30
CA HIS A 31 30.82 -10.08 -14.65
C HIS A 31 29.41 -9.70 -15.09
N MET A 32 29.09 -9.87 -16.38
CA MET A 32 27.74 -9.64 -16.89
C MET A 32 26.72 -10.57 -16.22
N HIS A 33 27.08 -11.84 -16.00
CA HIS A 33 26.25 -12.79 -15.28
C HIS A 33 25.98 -12.36 -13.83
N ILE A 34 27.03 -11.98 -13.09
CA ILE A 34 26.91 -11.48 -11.71
C ILE A 34 26.06 -10.21 -11.67
N LEU A 35 26.29 -9.26 -12.56
CA LEU A 35 25.51 -8.03 -12.61
C LEU A 35 24.04 -8.28 -12.97
N SER A 36 23.75 -9.28 -13.81
CA SER A 36 22.38 -9.73 -14.09
C SER A 36 21.71 -10.28 -12.84
N LEU A 37 22.38 -11.19 -12.11
CA LEU A 37 21.86 -11.73 -10.85
C LEU A 37 21.60 -10.62 -9.82
N LEU A 38 22.48 -9.62 -9.74
CA LEU A 38 22.27 -8.46 -8.87
C LEU A 38 21.07 -7.62 -9.31
N ALA A 39 20.91 -7.35 -10.61
CA ALA A 39 19.76 -6.63 -11.14
C ALA A 39 18.44 -7.34 -10.81
N ASP A 40 18.41 -8.66 -10.90
CA ASP A 40 17.24 -9.48 -10.53
C ASP A 40 16.93 -9.36 -9.03
N GLN A 41 17.93 -9.44 -8.16
CA GLN A 41 17.73 -9.29 -6.71
C GLN A 41 17.26 -7.88 -6.34
N ILE A 42 17.78 -6.84 -7.00
CA ILE A 42 17.31 -5.47 -6.78
C ILE A 42 15.86 -5.32 -7.23
N ALA A 43 15.48 -5.91 -8.37
CA ALA A 43 14.09 -5.92 -8.84
C ALA A 43 13.14 -6.52 -7.79
N ILE A 44 13.49 -7.70 -7.25
CA ILE A 44 12.72 -8.38 -6.19
C ILE A 44 12.59 -7.49 -4.95
N ALA A 45 13.68 -6.86 -4.51
CA ALA A 45 13.66 -5.99 -3.33
C ALA A 45 12.80 -4.74 -3.53
N LEU A 46 12.88 -4.10 -4.70
CA LEU A 46 12.04 -2.95 -5.05
C LEU A 46 10.56 -3.34 -5.08
N GLU A 47 10.26 -4.48 -5.67
CA GLU A 47 8.90 -5.01 -5.75
C GLU A 47 8.30 -5.28 -4.37
N LYS A 48 9.09 -5.90 -3.48
CA LYS A 48 8.69 -6.15 -2.09
C LYS A 48 8.41 -4.84 -1.35
N ASN A 49 9.25 -3.82 -1.51
CA ASN A 49 9.03 -2.53 -0.86
C ASN A 49 7.74 -1.86 -1.36
N GLN A 50 7.50 -1.85 -2.68
CA GLN A 50 6.26 -1.32 -3.25
C GLN A 50 5.01 -2.05 -2.70
N LEU A 51 5.05 -3.38 -2.60
CA LEU A 51 3.96 -4.16 -2.00
C LEU A 51 3.75 -3.83 -0.53
N LEU A 52 4.83 -3.69 0.24
CA LEU A 52 4.75 -3.33 1.66
C LEU A 52 4.13 -1.94 1.85
N ASP A 53 4.49 -0.98 1.01
CA ASP A 53 3.93 0.37 1.09
C ASP A 53 2.44 0.39 0.69
N GLN A 54 2.05 -0.37 -0.33
CA GLN A 54 0.63 -0.56 -0.68
C GLN A 54 -0.15 -1.19 0.47
N LEU A 55 0.42 -2.22 1.12
CA LEU A 55 -0.20 -2.88 2.27
C LEU A 55 -0.38 -1.92 3.45
N LYS A 56 0.65 -1.12 3.78
CA LYS A 56 0.57 -0.10 4.83
C LYS A 56 -0.53 0.92 4.55
N LEU A 57 -0.61 1.42 3.32
CA LEU A 57 -1.65 2.37 2.91
C LEU A 57 -3.05 1.75 3.03
N ALA A 58 -3.22 0.52 2.58
CA ALA A 58 -4.49 -0.20 2.70
C ALA A 58 -4.89 -0.38 4.18
N HIS A 59 -3.94 -0.74 5.04
CA HIS A 59 -4.17 -0.88 6.48
C HIS A 59 -4.61 0.44 7.13
N LEU A 60 -3.92 1.56 6.84
CA LEU A 60 -4.29 2.88 7.35
C LEU A 60 -5.71 3.30 6.91
N ASN A 61 -6.06 3.02 5.65
CA ASN A 61 -7.40 3.31 5.14
C ASN A 61 -8.47 2.47 5.84
N LEU A 62 -8.21 1.17 6.04
CA LEU A 62 -9.11 0.29 6.78
C LEU A 62 -9.32 0.74 8.22
N GLN A 63 -8.26 1.15 8.92
CA GLN A 63 -8.36 1.68 10.27
C GLN A 63 -9.25 2.92 10.32
N ARG A 64 -9.02 3.88 9.42
CA ARG A 64 -9.82 5.10 9.32
C ARG A 64 -11.30 4.78 9.08
N TRP A 65 -11.60 3.88 8.13
CA TRP A 65 -12.97 3.49 7.85
C TRP A 65 -13.64 2.77 9.02
N SER A 66 -12.88 1.95 9.76
CA SER A 66 -13.38 1.30 10.97
C SER A 66 -13.79 2.35 12.01
N GLU A 67 -12.92 3.32 12.29
CA GLU A 67 -13.18 4.42 13.23
C GLU A 67 -14.40 5.25 12.81
N GLU A 68 -14.48 5.64 11.53
CA GLU A 68 -15.61 6.38 10.98
C GLU A 68 -16.92 5.58 11.07
N LEU A 69 -16.88 4.28 10.79
CA LEU A 69 -18.06 3.41 10.86
C LEU A 69 -18.52 3.24 12.30
N GLU A 70 -17.60 3.02 13.24
CA GLU A 70 -17.92 2.93 14.66
C GLU A 70 -18.58 4.21 15.17
N GLU A 71 -18.08 5.37 14.75
CA GLU A 71 -18.67 6.65 15.14
C GLU A 71 -20.06 6.83 14.55
N ARG A 72 -20.26 6.49 13.27
CA ARG A 72 -21.59 6.49 12.65
C ARG A 72 -22.55 5.56 13.38
N VAL A 73 -22.11 4.37 13.77
CA VAL A 73 -22.93 3.40 14.52
C VAL A 73 -23.29 3.95 15.90
N ARG A 74 -22.33 4.54 16.63
CA ARG A 74 -22.60 5.20 17.92
C ARG A 74 -23.64 6.31 17.76
N GLN A 75 -23.44 7.22 16.80
CA GLN A 75 -24.36 8.32 16.56
C GLN A 75 -25.76 7.84 16.22
N LYS A 76 -25.88 6.86 15.29
CA LYS A 76 -27.18 6.30 14.91
C LYS A 76 -27.88 5.62 16.08
N THR A 77 -27.13 4.91 16.92
CA THR A 77 -27.67 4.25 18.13
C THR A 77 -28.21 5.28 19.12
N GLN A 78 -27.49 6.40 19.31
CA GLN A 78 -27.96 7.50 20.15
C GLN A 78 -29.21 8.18 19.59
N ASP A 79 -29.25 8.42 18.28
CA ASP A 79 -30.39 9.05 17.62
C ASP A 79 -31.64 8.18 17.74
N VAL A 80 -31.52 6.86 17.54
CA VAL A 80 -32.63 5.91 17.72
C VAL A 80 -33.14 5.93 19.16
N ARG A 81 -32.25 5.91 20.17
CA ARG A 81 -32.65 6.01 21.59
C ARG A 81 -33.38 7.33 21.87
N ARG A 82 -32.84 8.45 21.39
CA ARG A 82 -33.43 9.78 21.59
C ARG A 82 -34.82 9.90 20.96
N ILE A 83 -35.01 9.37 19.75
CA ILE A 83 -36.31 9.37 19.08
C ILE A 83 -37.31 8.51 19.88
N HIS A 84 -36.88 7.34 20.35
CA HIS A 84 -37.72 6.46 21.17
C HIS A 84 -38.16 7.14 22.48
N GLU A 85 -37.25 7.81 23.17
CA GLU A 85 -37.56 8.56 24.40
C GLU A 85 -38.60 9.66 24.16
N ARG A 86 -38.48 10.43 23.06
CA ARG A 86 -39.42 11.49 22.72
C ARG A 86 -40.83 10.98 22.39
N LEU A 87 -40.93 9.84 21.71
CA LEU A 87 -42.24 9.22 21.40
C LEU A 87 -42.99 8.83 22.68
N LEU A 88 -42.28 8.25 23.65
CA LEU A 88 -42.84 7.89 24.95
C LEU A 88 -43.30 9.11 25.75
N GLU A 89 -42.63 10.25 25.61
CA GLU A 89 -43.03 11.51 26.26
C GLU A 89 -44.30 12.09 25.62
N THR A 90 -44.40 12.08 24.29
CA THR A 90 -45.60 12.57 23.58
C THR A 90 -46.84 11.71 23.85
N GLU A 91 -46.71 10.38 23.88
CA GLU A 91 -47.83 9.49 24.21
C GLU A 91 -48.34 9.69 25.65
N LYS A 92 -47.46 10.02 26.60
CA LYS A 92 -47.85 10.35 27.99
C LYS A 92 -48.56 11.70 28.10
N LEU A 93 -48.33 12.62 27.17
CA LEU A 93 -48.96 13.94 27.16
C LEU A 93 -50.32 13.94 26.45
N GLU A 94 -50.51 13.07 25.46
CA GLU A 94 -51.78 12.94 24.73
C GLU A 94 -52.80 12.04 25.43
N GLY A 95 -52.36 11.16 26.36
CA GLY A 95 -53.23 10.29 27.15
C GLY A 95 -53.93 10.92 28.38
N ARG A 96 -54.22 12.22 28.39
CA ARG A 96 -55.02 12.88 29.45
C ARG A 96 -56.41 13.28 28.99
#